data_AF-W2CPH5-F1
#
_entry.id   AF-W2CPH5-F1
#
_cell.length_a   1.000
_cell.length_b   1.000
_cell.length_c   1.000
_cell.angle_alpha   90.00
_cell.angle_beta   90.00
_cell.angle_gamma   90.00
#
_symmetry.space_group_name_H-M   'P 1'
#
loop_
_entity.id
_entity.type
_entity.pdbx_description
1 polymer ?
#
loop_
_entity_poly.entity_id
_entity_poly.type
_entity_poly.pdbx_seq_one_letter_code
_entity_poly.pdbx_strand_id
1 'polypeptide(L)'
;MQWSLAVNASLDAISASLHSLYHKYQDDETISLDKLRSAYLGQIQEFSTFLPVFNKFIDDIRQRVGHTISKESLQKYSVLRRHFFEFLVHRYKRKDIGLMEFTPAIIQDFELYLTTVASCAYNTAVKKMKTLKTVTIYALKRGYLLQDPFLDRHFYLAPVDRGFLTDEEILRIANKELTIPRLALVRDLFLFSCFTGLAYIDVANLRREHLVTLDGKAWIMTRRKKTRVE
;
A
#
# COMPACT_ATOMS: atom_id res chain seq x y z
N MET A 1 15.39 30.35 40.63
CA MET A 1 16.73 29.74 40.61
C MET A 1 16.72 28.31 40.04
N GLN A 2 15.75 27.46 40.37
CA GLN A 2 15.66 26.08 39.85
C GLN A 2 15.28 25.99 38.36
N TRP A 3 14.45 26.94 37.87
CA TRP A 3 14.06 27.04 36.46
C TRP A 3 15.20 27.47 35.53
N SER A 4 16.04 28.42 35.97
CA SER A 4 17.21 28.88 35.20
C SER A 4 18.27 27.79 35.05
N LEU A 5 18.43 26.93 36.07
CA LEU A 5 19.35 25.79 36.00
C LEU A 5 18.87 24.70 35.02
N ALA A 6 17.57 24.42 34.98
CA ALA A 6 16.99 23.45 34.05
C ALA A 6 17.05 23.92 32.59
N VAL A 7 16.81 25.21 32.33
CA VAL A 7 16.92 25.80 30.99
C VAL A 7 18.37 25.75 30.50
N ASN A 8 19.33 26.12 31.36
CA ASN A 8 20.75 26.07 30.99
C ASN A 8 21.21 24.64 30.69
N ALA A 9 20.84 23.66 31.52
CA ALA A 9 21.15 22.25 31.26
C ALA A 9 20.55 21.75 29.94
N SER A 10 19.34 22.21 29.58
CA SER A 10 18.73 21.89 28.29
C SER A 10 19.49 22.52 27.12
N LEU A 11 19.94 23.77 27.26
CA LEU A 11 20.74 24.45 26.23
C LEU A 11 22.09 23.77 26.04
N ASP A 12 22.73 23.34 27.12
CA ASP A 12 24.00 22.61 27.08
C ASP A 12 23.85 21.25 26.36
N ALA A 13 22.76 20.52 26.62
CA ALA A 13 22.47 19.26 25.95
C ALA A 13 22.20 19.43 24.43
N ILE A 14 21.48 20.49 24.05
CA ILE A 14 21.25 20.87 22.64
C ILE A 14 22.60 21.17 21.98
N SER A 15 23.43 21.98 22.64
CA SER A 15 24.74 22.39 22.12
C SER A 15 25.68 21.20 21.93
N ALA A 16 25.78 20.31 22.91
CA ALA A 16 26.60 19.10 22.83
C ALA A 16 26.18 18.18 21.67
N SER A 17 24.87 18.04 21.45
CA SER A 17 24.32 17.20 20.37
C SER A 17 24.60 17.79 18.98
N LEU A 18 24.47 19.12 18.83
CA LEU A 18 24.81 19.83 17.61
C LEU A 18 26.31 19.77 17.30
N HIS A 19 27.17 19.93 18.31
CA HIS A 19 28.62 19.79 18.17
C HIS A 19 29.02 18.37 17.73
N SER A 20 28.39 17.34 18.30
CA SER A 20 28.63 15.96 17.88
C SER A 20 28.21 15.70 16.43
N LEU A 21 27.05 16.24 16.01
CA LEU A 21 26.60 16.16 14.63
C LEU A 21 27.52 16.90 13.67
N TYR A 22 27.96 18.11 14.04
CA TYR A 22 28.92 18.86 13.24
C TYR A 22 30.21 18.07 13.02
N HIS A 23 30.82 17.54 14.08
CA HIS A 23 32.04 16.72 13.95
C HIS A 23 31.82 15.46 13.11
N LYS A 24 30.64 14.83 13.18
CA LYS A 24 30.31 13.66 12.36
C LYS A 24 30.25 13.96 10.85
N TYR A 25 29.88 15.18 10.49
CA TYR A 25 29.75 15.63 9.10
C TYR A 25 30.86 16.60 8.66
N GLN A 26 31.91 16.79 9.46
CA GLN A 26 32.93 17.81 9.21
C GLN A 26 33.70 17.58 7.90
N ASP A 27 33.81 16.32 7.46
CA ASP A 27 34.50 15.92 6.22
C ASP A 27 33.53 15.77 5.03
N ASP A 28 32.25 16.11 5.20
CA ASP A 28 31.22 16.07 4.17
C ASP A 28 31.13 17.42 3.46
N GLU A 29 31.59 17.50 2.21
CA GLU A 29 31.57 18.72 1.38
C GLU A 29 30.15 19.26 1.11
N THR A 30 29.11 18.49 1.43
CA THR A 30 27.69 18.88 1.28
C THR A 30 27.04 19.31 2.59
N ILE A 31 27.83 19.54 3.65
CA ILE A 31 27.31 19.98 4.94
C ILE A 31 26.55 21.31 4.81
N SER A 32 25.31 21.33 5.30
CA SER A 32 24.48 22.54 5.36
C SER A 32 23.76 22.64 6.69
N LEU A 33 23.35 23.85 7.05
CA LEU A 33 22.54 24.09 8.25
C LEU A 33 21.23 23.29 8.21
N ASP A 34 20.60 23.14 7.05
CA ASP A 34 19.39 22.33 6.90
C ASP A 34 19.66 20.84 7.11
N LYS A 35 20.83 20.33 6.70
CA LYS A 35 21.26 18.94 6.90
C LYS A 35 21.55 18.66 8.39
N LEU A 36 22.25 19.58 9.07
CA LEU A 36 22.51 19.49 10.51
C LEU A 36 21.23 19.63 11.32
N ARG A 37 20.35 20.57 10.97
CA ARG A 37 19.04 20.75 11.59
C ARG A 37 18.15 19.53 11.41
N SER A 38 18.12 18.94 10.22
CA SER A 38 17.38 17.71 9.95
C SER A 38 17.93 16.53 10.73
N ALA A 39 19.26 16.39 10.83
CA ALA A 39 19.89 15.34 11.62
C ALA A 39 19.64 15.51 13.13
N TYR A 40 19.65 16.75 13.64
CA TYR A 40 19.38 17.07 15.04
C TYR A 40 17.91 16.88 15.42
N LEU A 41 16.98 17.39 14.61
CA LEU A 41 15.54 17.13 14.81
C LEU A 41 15.21 15.64 14.62
N GLY A 42 15.99 14.93 13.80
CA GLY A 42 15.94 13.47 13.65
C GLY A 42 16.52 12.68 14.82
N GLN A 43 17.28 13.29 15.75
CA GLN A 43 17.76 12.62 16.98
C GLN A 43 16.65 12.42 18.01
N ILE A 44 15.54 13.17 17.94
CA ILE A 44 14.30 12.84 18.66
C ILE A 44 13.50 11.89 17.77
N GLN A 45 14.06 10.70 17.51
CA GLN A 45 13.45 9.75 16.60
C GLN A 45 12.31 9.02 17.33
N GLU A 46 11.07 9.30 16.93
CA GLU A 46 9.87 8.58 17.40
C GLU A 46 10.00 7.06 17.19
N PHE A 47 10.79 6.64 16.18
CA PHE A 47 11.05 5.25 15.85
C PHE A 47 12.53 5.02 15.57
N SER A 48 13.04 3.85 15.95
CA SER A 48 14.40 3.38 15.60
C SER A 48 14.41 2.29 14.52
N THR A 49 13.27 1.62 14.30
CA THR A 49 13.10 0.53 13.34
C THR A 49 11.90 0.74 12.41
N PHE A 50 11.87 0.01 11.29
CA PHE A 50 10.92 0.27 10.21
C PHE A 50 9.51 -0.29 10.45
N LEU A 51 9.35 -1.45 11.09
CA LEU A 51 8.00 -2.02 11.28
C LEU A 51 7.07 -1.15 12.16
N PRO A 52 7.53 -0.49 13.23
CA PRO A 52 6.74 0.51 13.96
C PRO A 52 6.22 1.63 13.07
N VAL A 53 7.07 2.15 12.16
CA VAL A 53 6.65 3.16 11.17
C VAL A 53 5.57 2.61 10.24
N PHE A 54 5.72 1.36 9.78
CA PHE A 54 4.72 0.69 8.96
C PHE A 54 3.40 0.50 9.74
N ASN A 55 3.46 0.09 11.01
CA ASN A 55 2.27 -0.05 11.84
C ASN A 55 1.55 1.29 12.01
N LYS A 56 2.27 2.38 12.31
CA LYS A 56 1.70 3.74 12.38
C LYS A 56 1.02 4.13 11.07
N PHE A 57 1.65 3.86 9.92
CA PHE A 57 1.02 4.08 8.62
C PHE A 57 -0.29 3.29 8.46
N ILE A 58 -0.32 2.02 8.85
CA ILE A 58 -1.52 1.18 8.78
C ILE A 58 -2.61 1.74 9.70
N ASP A 59 -2.26 2.23 10.89
CA ASP A 59 -3.21 2.82 11.83
C ASP A 59 -3.83 4.12 11.26
N ASP A 60 -3.02 4.99 10.67
CA ASP A 60 -3.48 6.18 9.94
C ASP A 60 -4.44 5.80 8.78
N ILE A 61 -4.10 4.76 8.02
CA ILE A 61 -4.96 4.25 6.94
C ILE A 61 -6.26 3.67 7.49
N ARG A 62 -6.22 2.98 8.63
CA ARG A 62 -7.41 2.39 9.27
C ARG A 62 -8.42 3.46 9.66
N GLN A 63 -7.97 4.59 10.20
CA GLN A 63 -8.84 5.72 10.56
C GLN A 63 -9.56 6.31 9.34
N ARG A 64 -8.99 6.17 8.14
CA ARG A 64 -9.57 6.68 6.89
C ARG A 64 -10.54 5.71 6.23
N VAL A 65 -10.66 4.47 6.72
CA VAL A 65 -11.56 3.46 6.18
C VAL A 65 -13.00 3.90 6.38
N GLY A 66 -13.80 3.82 5.31
CA GLY A 66 -15.20 4.29 5.31
C GLY A 66 -15.36 5.76 4.95
N HIS A 67 -14.27 6.54 4.96
CA HIS A 67 -14.27 7.94 4.52
C HIS A 67 -13.62 8.08 3.15
N THR A 68 -12.30 7.87 3.08
CA THR A 68 -11.49 8.10 1.88
C THR A 68 -10.77 6.86 1.38
N ILE A 69 -10.75 5.78 2.18
CA ILE A 69 -10.08 4.52 1.86
C ILE A 69 -11.05 3.35 2.02
N SER A 70 -10.91 2.33 1.16
CA SER A 70 -11.73 1.10 1.23
C SER A 70 -11.11 0.06 2.18
N LYS A 71 -11.93 -0.88 2.68
CA LYS A 71 -11.46 -1.99 3.52
C LYS A 71 -10.41 -2.86 2.79
N GLU A 72 -10.59 -3.08 1.49
CA GLU A 72 -9.67 -3.85 0.65
C GLU A 72 -8.30 -3.17 0.56
N SER A 73 -8.28 -1.83 0.53
CA SER A 73 -7.05 -1.05 0.52
C SER A 73 -6.28 -1.17 1.83
N LEU A 74 -6.96 -1.18 2.98
CA LEU A 74 -6.35 -1.47 4.29
C LEU A 74 -5.79 -2.91 4.34
N GLN A 75 -6.56 -3.88 3.85
CA GLN A 75 -6.14 -5.28 3.81
C GLN A 75 -4.85 -5.46 3.01
N LYS A 76 -4.72 -4.76 1.88
CA LYS A 76 -3.51 -4.74 1.05
C LYS A 76 -2.26 -4.37 1.85
N TYR A 77 -2.33 -3.32 2.68
CA TYR A 77 -1.19 -2.89 3.51
C TYR A 77 -0.92 -3.88 4.65
N SER A 78 -1.96 -4.42 5.28
CA SER A 78 -1.84 -5.41 6.36
C SER A 78 -1.15 -6.69 5.88
N VAL A 79 -1.55 -7.18 4.70
CA VAL A 79 -0.92 -8.34 4.05
C VAL A 79 0.55 -8.05 3.70
N LEU A 80 0.84 -6.86 3.15
CA LEU A 80 2.21 -6.48 2.83
C LEU A 80 3.10 -6.43 4.09
N ARG A 81 2.62 -5.83 5.17
CA ARG A 81 3.36 -5.75 6.44
C ARG A 81 3.68 -7.14 6.98
N ARG A 82 2.74 -8.09 6.86
CA ARG A 82 2.98 -9.50 7.22
C ARG A 82 4.10 -10.10 6.38
N HIS A 83 4.04 -9.98 5.04
CA HIS A 83 5.11 -10.49 4.19
C HIS A 83 6.47 -9.86 4.48
N PHE A 84 6.51 -8.55 4.77
CA PHE A 84 7.75 -7.88 5.11
C PHE A 84 8.34 -8.40 6.43
N PHE A 85 7.50 -8.65 7.43
CA PHE A 85 7.93 -9.31 8.67
C PHE A 85 8.45 -10.73 8.42
N GLU A 86 7.70 -11.56 7.68
CA GLU A 86 8.10 -12.93 7.34
C GLU A 86 9.42 -12.97 6.57
N PHE A 87 9.62 -12.03 5.65
CA PHE A 87 10.88 -11.81 4.95
C PHE A 87 12.05 -11.56 5.90
N LEU A 88 11.91 -10.63 6.83
CA LEU A 88 12.98 -10.30 7.78
C LEU A 88 13.35 -11.51 8.64
N VAL A 89 12.35 -12.26 9.09
CA VAL A 89 12.54 -13.50 9.84
C VAL A 89 13.21 -14.57 8.97
N HIS A 90 12.81 -14.71 7.71
CA HIS A 90 13.36 -15.72 6.80
C HIS A 90 14.82 -15.43 6.44
N ARG A 91 15.09 -14.22 5.93
CA ARG A 91 16.37 -13.82 5.30
C ARG A 91 17.42 -13.35 6.28
N TYR A 92 17.03 -12.58 7.30
CA TYR A 92 17.96 -11.95 8.25
C TYR A 92 17.84 -12.49 9.67
N LYS A 93 16.89 -13.41 9.94
CA LYS A 93 16.62 -13.97 11.27
C LYS A 93 16.28 -12.89 12.31
N ARG A 94 15.68 -11.78 11.87
CA ARG A 94 15.32 -10.63 12.72
C ARG A 94 13.83 -10.36 12.65
N LYS A 95 13.28 -9.81 13.73
CA LYS A 95 11.88 -9.39 13.81
C LYS A 95 11.64 -8.01 13.21
N ASP A 96 12.69 -7.23 12.99
CA ASP A 96 12.63 -5.86 12.48
C ASP A 96 13.99 -5.45 11.89
N ILE A 97 14.03 -4.27 11.27
CA ILE A 97 15.21 -3.67 10.67
C ILE A 97 15.34 -2.21 11.10
N GLY A 98 16.57 -1.77 11.41
CA GLY A 98 16.84 -0.38 11.74
C GLY A 98 16.53 0.56 10.56
N LEU A 99 16.12 1.79 10.85
CA LEU A 99 15.79 2.77 9.79
C LEU A 99 16.98 3.09 8.90
N MET A 100 18.20 3.10 9.46
CA MET A 100 19.45 3.30 8.71
C MET A 100 19.87 2.05 7.90
N GLU A 101 19.40 0.87 8.29
CA GLU A 101 19.68 -0.39 7.59
C GLU A 101 18.70 -0.61 6.43
N PHE A 102 17.60 0.15 6.37
CA PHE A 102 16.59 0.05 5.32
C PHE A 102 17.05 0.73 4.03
N THR A 103 17.90 0.02 3.27
CA THR A 103 18.61 0.49 2.07
C THR A 103 18.08 -0.19 0.79
N PRO A 104 18.53 0.22 -0.42
CA PRO A 104 18.16 -0.46 -1.67
C PRO A 104 18.47 -1.97 -1.70
N ALA A 105 19.50 -2.42 -0.97
CA ALA A 105 19.80 -3.84 -0.84
C ALA A 105 18.66 -4.63 -0.18
N ILE A 106 18.04 -4.07 0.86
CA ILE A 106 16.88 -4.68 1.53
C ILE A 106 15.68 -4.77 0.58
N ILE A 107 15.49 -3.76 -0.28
CA ILE A 107 14.42 -3.74 -1.28
C ILE A 107 14.61 -4.84 -2.32
N GLN A 108 15.83 -5.05 -2.79
CA GLN A 108 16.16 -6.12 -3.72
C GLN A 108 15.98 -7.50 -3.06
N ASP A 109 16.49 -7.69 -1.85
CA ASP A 109 16.32 -8.93 -1.09
C ASP A 109 14.84 -9.23 -0.81
N PHE A 110 14.02 -8.21 -0.53
CA PHE A 110 12.58 -8.39 -0.33
C PHE A 110 11.85 -8.77 -1.62
N GLU A 111 12.19 -8.16 -2.75
CA GLU A 111 11.62 -8.56 -4.04
C GLU A 111 11.95 -10.01 -4.39
N LEU A 112 13.21 -10.42 -4.17
CA LEU A 112 13.65 -11.79 -4.36
C LEU A 112 12.86 -12.75 -3.45
N TYR A 113 12.68 -12.39 -2.18
CA TYR A 113 11.84 -13.17 -1.26
C TYR A 113 10.40 -13.31 -1.78
N LEU A 114 9.81 -12.23 -2.29
CA LEU A 114 8.43 -12.25 -2.80
C LEU A 114 8.27 -13.23 -3.96
N THR A 115 9.24 -13.30 -4.87
CA THR A 115 9.15 -14.15 -6.06
C THR A 115 9.58 -15.60 -5.79
N THR A 116 10.57 -15.83 -4.93
CA THR A 116 11.16 -17.16 -4.71
C THR A 116 10.59 -17.92 -3.52
N VAL A 117 10.28 -17.24 -2.42
CA VAL A 117 9.85 -17.89 -1.17
C VAL A 117 8.35 -17.71 -0.96
N ALA A 118 7.83 -16.49 -1.12
CA ALA A 118 6.40 -16.24 -1.03
C ALA A 118 5.64 -16.61 -2.33
N SER A 119 6.36 -17.11 -3.34
CA SER A 119 5.87 -17.59 -4.64
C SER A 119 4.85 -16.64 -5.29
N CYS A 120 5.04 -15.34 -5.13
CA CYS A 120 4.18 -14.35 -5.76
C CYS A 120 4.48 -14.30 -7.26
N ALA A 121 3.43 -14.39 -8.08
CA ALA A 121 3.54 -14.06 -9.50
C ALA A 121 4.14 -12.65 -9.69
N TYR A 122 4.89 -12.45 -10.78
CA TYR A 122 5.64 -11.21 -11.05
C TYR A 122 4.82 -9.93 -10.81
N ASN A 123 3.66 -9.79 -11.46
CA ASN A 123 2.81 -8.61 -11.31
C ASN A 123 2.29 -8.41 -9.87
N THR A 124 2.11 -9.49 -9.11
CA THR A 124 1.73 -9.43 -7.70
C THR A 124 2.90 -8.93 -6.85
N ALA A 125 4.12 -9.42 -7.09
CA ALA A 125 5.32 -8.93 -6.44
C ALA A 125 5.54 -7.43 -6.73
N VAL A 126 5.46 -7.00 -7.99
CA VAL A 126 5.58 -5.58 -8.37
C VAL A 126 4.52 -4.72 -7.66
N LYS A 127 3.26 -5.17 -7.57
CA LYS A 127 2.21 -4.44 -6.83
C LYS A 127 2.52 -4.33 -5.34
N LYS A 128 3.08 -5.37 -4.72
CA LYS A 128 3.55 -5.34 -3.33
C LYS A 128 4.71 -4.36 -3.16
N MET A 129 5.68 -4.34 -4.08
CA MET A 129 6.80 -3.39 -4.07
C MET A 129 6.33 -1.92 -4.23
N LYS A 130 5.40 -1.64 -5.15
CA LYS A 130 4.75 -0.31 -5.28
C LYS A 130 4.05 0.09 -3.98
N THR A 131 3.39 -0.87 -3.33
CA THR A 131 2.71 -0.65 -2.06
C THR A 131 3.70 -0.37 -0.93
N LEU A 132 4.85 -1.06 -0.88
CA LEU A 132 5.92 -0.79 0.08
C LEU A 132 6.53 0.60 -0.14
N LYS A 133 6.77 0.99 -1.40
CA LYS A 133 7.24 2.34 -1.75
C LYS A 133 6.29 3.43 -1.23
N THR A 134 4.97 3.17 -1.21
CA THR A 134 4.00 4.11 -0.63
C THR A 134 4.24 4.33 0.87
N VAL A 135 4.55 3.27 1.61
CA VAL A 135 4.88 3.33 3.04
C VAL A 135 6.23 4.01 3.27
N THR A 136 7.22 3.73 2.41
CA THR A 136 8.52 4.39 2.44
C THR A 136 8.40 5.90 2.20
N ILE A 137 7.60 6.33 1.22
CA ILE A 137 7.33 7.75 0.95
C ILE A 137 6.67 8.42 2.17
N TYR A 138 5.74 7.73 2.84
CA TYR A 138 5.17 8.23 4.09
C TYR A 138 6.25 8.45 5.16
N ALA A 139 7.18 7.49 5.32
CA ALA A 139 8.27 7.59 6.27
C ALA A 139 9.26 8.74 5.93
N LEU A 140 9.61 8.89 4.65
CA LEU A 140 10.46 9.98 4.16
C LEU A 140 9.83 11.36 4.40
N LYS A 141 8.55 11.52 4.03
CA LYS A 141 7.82 12.81 4.20
C LYS A 141 7.68 13.25 5.66
N ARG A 142 7.81 12.32 6.60
CA ARG A 142 7.77 12.59 8.05
C ARG A 142 9.16 12.66 8.68
N GLY A 143 10.23 12.53 7.89
CA GLY A 143 11.61 12.56 8.39
C GLY A 143 12.03 11.31 9.16
N TYR A 144 11.25 10.23 9.14
CA TYR A 144 11.63 8.96 9.79
C TYR A 144 12.76 8.26 9.03
N LEU A 145 12.72 8.32 7.69
CA LEU A 145 13.82 7.89 6.84
C LEU A 145 14.54 9.11 6.27
N LEU A 146 15.87 9.05 6.24
CA LEU A 146 16.71 10.12 5.68
C LEU A 146 17.02 9.92 4.19
N GLN A 147 17.00 8.68 3.72
CA GLN A 147 17.33 8.30 2.33
C GLN A 147 16.25 7.40 1.77
N ASP A 148 15.96 7.54 0.47
CA ASP A 148 14.98 6.69 -0.22
C ASP A 148 15.60 5.35 -0.63
N PRO A 149 15.20 4.21 -0.04
CA PRO A 149 15.66 2.90 -0.47
C PRO A 149 15.10 2.47 -1.83
N PHE A 150 14.14 3.20 -2.41
CA PHE A 150 13.61 2.99 -3.75
C PHE A 150 14.16 3.99 -4.79
N LEU A 151 15.26 4.68 -4.49
CA LEU A 151 15.91 5.60 -5.41
C LEU A 151 16.16 4.91 -6.76
N ASP A 152 15.81 5.60 -7.85
CA ASP A 152 15.92 5.16 -9.25
C ASP A 152 15.26 3.82 -9.60
N ARG A 153 14.40 3.30 -8.71
CA ARG A 153 13.67 2.06 -8.97
C ARG A 153 12.39 2.33 -9.76
N HIS A 154 12.36 1.79 -10.98
CA HIS A 154 11.20 1.80 -11.85
C HIS A 154 10.41 0.48 -11.75
N PHE A 155 9.10 0.56 -11.96
CA PHE A 155 8.21 -0.59 -11.84
C PHE A 155 7.37 -0.77 -13.09
N TYR A 156 7.48 -1.95 -13.67
CA TYR A 156 6.76 -2.34 -14.89
C TYR A 156 5.83 -3.50 -14.55
N LEU A 157 4.61 -3.46 -15.07
CA LEU A 157 3.71 -4.61 -15.01
C LEU A 157 3.79 -5.30 -16.36
N ALA A 158 3.99 -6.62 -16.35
CA ALA A 158 3.88 -7.41 -17.55
C ALA A 158 2.42 -7.37 -18.02
N PRO A 159 2.15 -7.16 -19.32
CA PRO A 159 0.81 -7.29 -19.86
C PRO A 159 0.30 -8.71 -19.60
N VAL A 160 -0.95 -8.82 -19.17
CA VAL A 160 -1.61 -10.11 -18.98
C VAL A 160 -2.81 -10.12 -19.88
N ASP A 161 -2.81 -11.01 -20.87
CA ASP A 161 -4.00 -11.31 -21.64
C ASP A 161 -4.95 -12.13 -20.76
N ARG A 162 -6.17 -11.64 -20.61
CA ARG A 162 -7.22 -12.31 -19.84
C ARG A 162 -8.19 -13.08 -20.72
N GLY A 163 -8.04 -12.97 -22.05
CA GLY A 163 -9.03 -13.40 -23.01
C GLY A 163 -10.36 -12.67 -22.84
N PHE A 164 -11.32 -13.05 -23.67
CA PHE A 164 -12.72 -12.70 -23.56
C PHE A 164 -13.55 -13.87 -24.09
N LEU A 165 -14.82 -13.92 -23.69
CA LEU A 165 -15.73 -14.92 -24.23
C LEU A 165 -16.25 -14.48 -25.59
N THR A 166 -16.28 -15.39 -26.55
CA THR A 166 -16.98 -15.16 -27.82
C THR A 166 -18.50 -15.25 -27.62
N ASP A 167 -19.27 -14.71 -28.57
CA ASP A 167 -20.73 -14.82 -28.53
C ASP A 167 -21.20 -16.29 -28.50
N GLU A 168 -20.50 -17.16 -29.22
CA GLU A 168 -20.75 -18.61 -29.20
C GLU A 168 -20.49 -19.23 -27.83
N GLU A 169 -19.45 -18.80 -27.11
CA GLU A 169 -19.17 -19.24 -25.74
C GLU A 169 -20.23 -18.75 -24.75
N ILE A 170 -20.66 -17.49 -24.87
CA ILE A 170 -21.75 -16.93 -24.06
C ILE A 170 -23.04 -17.71 -24.30
N LEU A 171 -23.40 -18.00 -25.56
CA LEU A 171 -24.59 -18.78 -25.90
C LEU A 171 -24.51 -20.22 -25.41
N ARG A 172 -23.33 -20.84 -25.47
CA ARG A 172 -23.12 -22.18 -24.88
C ARG A 172 -23.35 -22.17 -23.37
N ILE A 173 -22.90 -21.13 -22.66
CA ILE A 173 -23.16 -20.98 -21.22
C ILE A 173 -24.66 -20.77 -20.97
N ALA A 174 -25.33 -19.92 -21.74
CA ALA A 174 -26.76 -19.62 -21.61
C ALA A 174 -27.64 -20.86 -21.79
N ASN A 175 -27.35 -21.67 -22.80
CA ASN A 175 -28.12 -22.88 -23.12
C ASN A 175 -27.69 -24.11 -22.32
N LYS A 176 -26.70 -23.99 -21.43
CA LYS A 176 -26.28 -25.13 -20.61
C LYS A 176 -27.37 -25.52 -19.63
N GLU A 177 -27.84 -26.75 -19.73
CA GLU A 177 -28.72 -27.35 -18.73
C GLU A 177 -27.98 -27.56 -17.41
N LEU A 178 -28.52 -26.98 -16.35
CA LEU A 178 -27.98 -27.04 -15.00
C LEU A 178 -29.07 -27.57 -14.07
N THR A 179 -28.86 -28.77 -13.53
CA THR A 179 -29.81 -29.42 -12.61
C THR A 179 -29.77 -28.83 -11.20
N ILE A 180 -28.69 -28.13 -10.84
CA ILE A 180 -28.51 -27.51 -9.53
C ILE A 180 -29.02 -26.06 -9.60
N PRO A 181 -30.11 -25.70 -8.88
CA PRO A 181 -30.71 -24.36 -8.97
C PRO A 181 -29.74 -23.22 -8.65
N ARG A 182 -28.84 -23.44 -7.69
CA ARG A 182 -27.80 -22.46 -7.33
C ARG A 182 -26.85 -22.16 -8.49
N LEU A 183 -26.50 -23.17 -9.30
CA LEU A 183 -25.64 -22.96 -10.47
C LEU A 183 -26.39 -22.26 -11.60
N ALA A 184 -27.68 -22.57 -11.78
CA ALA A 184 -28.53 -21.85 -12.73
C ALA A 184 -28.59 -20.35 -12.39
N LEU A 185 -28.78 -20.00 -11.11
CA LEU A 185 -28.74 -18.60 -10.67
C LEU A 185 -27.38 -17.94 -10.92
N VAL A 186 -26.27 -18.64 -10.66
CA VAL A 186 -24.92 -18.11 -10.92
C VAL A 186 -24.71 -17.86 -12.42
N ARG A 187 -25.17 -18.77 -13.28
CA ARG A 187 -25.16 -18.60 -14.75
C ARG A 187 -25.94 -17.36 -15.15
N ASP A 188 -27.16 -17.20 -14.63
CA ASP A 188 -28.03 -16.09 -15.00
C ASP A 188 -27.45 -14.74 -14.55
N LEU A 189 -26.89 -14.66 -13.33
CA LEU A 189 -26.18 -13.48 -12.84
C LEU A 189 -24.92 -13.16 -13.66
N PHE A 190 -24.18 -14.18 -14.06
CA PHE A 190 -22.99 -14.01 -14.90
C PHE A 190 -23.35 -13.47 -16.28
N LEU A 191 -24.34 -14.06 -16.94
CA LEU A 191 -24.83 -13.62 -18.25
C LEU A 191 -25.42 -12.21 -18.19
N PHE A 192 -26.17 -11.91 -17.13
CA PHE A 192 -26.65 -10.55 -16.87
C PHE A 192 -25.50 -9.55 -16.80
N SER A 193 -24.42 -9.87 -16.09
CA SER A 193 -23.19 -9.06 -16.08
C SER A 193 -22.54 -8.93 -17.47
N CYS A 194 -22.51 -10.00 -18.28
CA CYS A 194 -21.99 -9.95 -19.64
C CYS A 194 -22.79 -8.99 -20.54
N PHE A 195 -24.11 -9.01 -20.46
CA PHE A 195 -24.97 -8.18 -21.30
C PHE A 195 -25.08 -6.73 -20.83
N THR A 196 -24.94 -6.48 -19.53
CA THR A 196 -25.06 -5.12 -18.96
C THR A 196 -23.70 -4.44 -18.74
N GLY A 197 -22.61 -5.19 -18.77
CA GLY A 197 -21.27 -4.69 -18.44
C GLY A 197 -21.09 -4.31 -16.96
N LEU A 198 -22.03 -4.68 -16.09
CA LEU A 198 -21.97 -4.40 -14.66
C LEU A 198 -20.98 -5.33 -13.96
N ALA A 199 -20.13 -4.76 -13.10
CA ALA A 199 -19.26 -5.57 -12.26
C ALA A 199 -20.08 -6.35 -11.23
N TYR A 200 -19.57 -7.51 -10.80
CA TYR A 200 -20.23 -8.36 -9.80
C TYR A 200 -20.74 -7.59 -8.59
N ILE A 201 -19.93 -6.68 -8.05
CA ILE A 201 -20.31 -5.93 -6.85
C ILE A 201 -21.45 -4.94 -7.11
N ASP A 202 -21.59 -4.43 -8.33
CA ASP A 202 -22.68 -3.54 -8.69
C ASP A 202 -23.97 -4.35 -8.86
N VAL A 203 -23.90 -5.53 -9.52
CA VAL A 203 -25.02 -6.49 -9.60
C VAL A 203 -25.49 -6.92 -8.22
N ALA A 204 -24.56 -7.24 -7.30
CA ALA A 204 -24.88 -7.63 -5.93
C ALA A 204 -25.58 -6.53 -5.11
N ASN A 205 -25.45 -5.26 -5.50
CA ASN A 205 -26.11 -4.12 -4.85
C ASN A 205 -27.33 -3.61 -5.63
N LEU A 206 -27.72 -4.25 -6.74
CA LEU A 206 -28.90 -3.83 -7.51
C LEU A 206 -30.18 -3.98 -6.68
N ARG A 207 -31.05 -2.98 -6.80
CA ARG A 207 -32.35 -2.88 -6.15
C ARG A 207 -33.38 -2.49 -7.21
N ARG A 208 -34.66 -2.72 -6.90
CA ARG A 208 -35.76 -2.37 -7.82
C ARG A 208 -35.77 -0.89 -8.18
N GLU A 209 -35.39 -0.01 -7.25
CA GLU A 209 -35.29 1.44 -7.48
C GLU A 209 -34.25 1.84 -8.54
N HIS A 210 -33.28 0.98 -8.85
CA HIS A 210 -32.30 1.21 -9.91
C HIS A 210 -32.85 0.90 -11.31
N LEU A 211 -34.03 0.28 -11.41
CA LEU A 211 -34.69 -0.02 -12.67
C LEU A 211 -35.66 1.12 -12.98
N VAL A 212 -35.30 1.96 -13.94
CA VAL A 212 -36.07 3.15 -14.33
C VAL A 212 -36.59 2.97 -15.75
N THR A 213 -37.87 3.29 -15.98
CA THR A 213 -38.42 3.31 -17.33
C THR A 213 -38.29 4.72 -17.91
N LEU A 214 -37.53 4.85 -19.01
CA LEU A 214 -37.38 6.08 -19.77
C LEU A 214 -37.76 5.78 -21.22
N ASP A 215 -38.65 6.58 -21.81
CA ASP A 215 -39.15 6.43 -23.18
C ASP A 215 -39.67 5.01 -23.50
N GLY A 216 -40.37 4.41 -22.54
CA GLY A 216 -40.95 3.07 -22.66
C GLY A 216 -39.94 1.92 -22.59
N LYS A 217 -38.65 2.20 -22.33
CA LYS A 217 -37.59 1.21 -22.16
C LYS A 217 -37.09 1.16 -20.72
N ALA A 218 -36.78 -0.03 -20.23
CA ALA A 218 -36.18 -0.21 -18.91
C ALA A 218 -34.67 0.06 -18.97
N TRP A 219 -34.19 0.88 -18.04
CA TRP A 219 -32.78 1.24 -17.87
C TRP A 219 -32.31 0.85 -16.48
N ILE A 220 -31.05 0.45 -16.36
CA ILE A 220 -30.39 0.25 -15.07
C ILE A 220 -29.59 1.51 -14.75
N MET A 221 -30.07 2.29 -13.80
CA MET A 221 -29.40 3.50 -13.32
C MET A 221 -28.81 3.22 -11.93
N THR A 222 -27.49 3.06 -11.86
CA THR A 222 -26.76 2.82 -10.60
C THR A 222 -25.41 3.51 -10.64
N ARG A 223 -24.90 3.94 -9.48
CA ARG A 223 -23.53 4.45 -9.36
C ARG A 223 -22.56 3.30 -9.12
N ARG A 224 -21.48 3.23 -9.89
CA ARG A 224 -20.45 2.19 -9.70
C ARG A 224 -19.82 2.30 -8.33
N LYS A 225 -19.77 1.19 -7.58
CA LYS A 225 -19.23 1.18 -6.20
C LYS A 225 -17.76 1.59 -6.16
N LYS A 226 -16.97 1.22 -7.17
CA LYS A 226 -15.51 1.39 -7.17
C LYS A 226 -15.07 2.79 -7.58
N THR A 227 -15.69 3.36 -8.61
CA THR A 227 -15.27 4.63 -9.21
C THR A 227 -16.22 5.78 -8.89
N ARG A 228 -17.40 5.49 -8.34
CA ARG A 228 -18.50 6.46 -8.11
C ARG A 228 -18.94 7.19 -9.39
N VAL A 229 -18.63 6.63 -10.56
CA VAL A 229 -19.09 7.12 -11.86
C VAL A 229 -20.47 6.50 -12.13
N GLU A 230 -21.39 7.31 -12.63
CA GLU A 230 -22.72 6.90 -13.10
C GLU A 230 -22.64 6.05 -14.38
#